data_AF-A0A317KNY8-F1
#
_entry.id   AF-A0A317KNY8-F1
#
_cell.length_a   1.000
_cell.length_b   1.000
_cell.length_c   1.000
_cell.angle_alpha   90.00
_cell.angle_beta   90.00
_cell.angle_gamma   90.00
#
_symmetry.space_group_name_H-M   'P 1'
#
loop_
_entity.id
_entity.type
_entity.pdbx_description
1 polymer ?
#
loop_
_entity_poly.entity_id
_entity_poly.type
_entity_poly.pdbx_seq_one_letter_code
_entity_poly.pdbx_strand_id
1 'polypeptide(L)'
;MPTASSRSPSTAIAWANGLARSPVRIAALRYTRMLMAPSGVEGRVALTVGGGADSGKIAILGRGPAEALLRPGFDLRRHASRAGCRGRVRRTPCRCCLFYPRVMRDRRVVLLWAAFAVTALVSTLLVLRREDRLSDVHIYYGALADLRAGRPLYGYVADNGGPFTYPPFAALVLWPITAVPEGVAQGVWLLATYAAVVAVAVPVGAALTAGRSRRALVVAAVALGLLLSAPVQSNLRFGQVSIFIVLAALLDGMGVVPARLRGILVGVAAAIKLTPLLFVVYFLATGRWRDAARALAAFVACAAIAAVVLPTESWTYWAGTMLETSRIGNLASLGNQSVHGMLLRVGVDEAALPLVWAALVAAICAVALLRARHLAAHGRPGHAAVLVGCATVAASPVSWTHHQIWPVLAAMLLIGLSGVARRVAGVALLVTMVVSLGAVLSPISTRPGVQFLFENARTLGVCLLCLAGFGGVAVAATRTARTAAPRRAWLRVGVAAAATLAFFAVQPLPAGADPTFKAYDLDDVVNPRYFFVCRGPAECAAFGTGAPVTFGTRVEKTKVRVNGVVAPRVARLAYYSAPGGAPREIPLLAAYPGSRTFSFRSATMAHGRLVAYAADGQPIATYDEELAAAFRAGRP
;
A
#
# COMPACT_ATOMS: atom_id res chain seq x y z
N MET A 1 -18.76 -65.29 27.73
CA MET A 1 -19.84 -65.60 28.69
C MET A 1 -19.98 -64.41 29.63
N PRO A 2 -21.20 -63.97 29.95
CA PRO A 2 -22.32 -63.66 29.04
C PRO A 2 -22.84 -62.22 29.35
N THR A 3 -23.81 -61.57 28.72
CA THR A 3 -25.16 -61.90 28.21
C THR A 3 -25.64 -60.75 27.29
N ALA A 4 -26.11 -61.04 26.06
CA ALA A 4 -27.54 -61.07 25.61
C ALA A 4 -28.10 -59.67 25.21
N SER A 5 -28.90 -59.46 24.15
CA SER A 5 -29.92 -60.28 23.49
C SER A 5 -30.25 -59.73 22.08
N SER A 6 -30.22 -60.53 21.00
CA SER A 6 -31.38 -61.10 20.23
C SER A 6 -32.23 -60.07 19.45
N ARG A 7 -32.64 -60.22 18.17
CA ARG A 7 -33.06 -61.38 17.36
C ARG A 7 -32.98 -61.08 15.85
N SER A 8 -32.64 -62.08 15.05
CA SER A 8 -33.04 -62.26 13.63
C SER A 8 -34.35 -63.09 13.59
N PRO A 9 -35.03 -63.38 12.45
CA PRO A 9 -34.54 -64.20 11.33
C PRO A 9 -35.00 -63.62 9.95
N SER A 10 -34.58 -64.08 8.78
CA SER A 10 -34.73 -65.45 8.28
C SER A 10 -34.03 -65.65 6.94
N THR A 11 -33.35 -66.81 6.87
CA THR A 11 -33.29 -67.77 5.75
C THR A 11 -32.68 -67.36 4.41
N ALA A 12 -31.91 -68.17 3.69
CA ALA A 12 -31.20 -69.44 3.89
C ALA A 12 -30.70 -69.89 2.49
N ILE A 13 -29.50 -70.49 2.43
CA ILE A 13 -29.07 -71.58 1.51
C ILE A 13 -28.90 -71.19 0.02
N ALA A 14 -27.68 -71.03 -0.51
CA ALA A 14 -26.59 -71.99 -0.81
C ALA A 14 -26.70 -72.71 -2.18
N TRP A 15 -25.52 -73.09 -2.71
CA TRP A 15 -25.17 -73.77 -3.98
C TRP A 15 -24.84 -72.84 -5.16
N ALA A 16 -23.58 -72.61 -5.56
CA ALA A 16 -22.45 -73.47 -5.97
C ALA A 16 -22.40 -73.76 -7.49
N ASN A 17 -21.37 -73.19 -8.11
CA ASN A 17 -20.55 -73.62 -9.26
C ASN A 17 -21.20 -73.94 -10.63
N GLY A 18 -20.76 -73.18 -11.65
CA GLY A 18 -21.00 -73.50 -13.07
C GLY A 18 -20.29 -72.55 -14.03
N LEU A 19 -19.08 -72.95 -14.43
CA LEU A 19 -18.17 -72.44 -15.47
C LEU A 19 -18.74 -71.59 -16.65
N ALA A 20 -17.88 -70.64 -17.06
CA ALA A 20 -17.50 -70.28 -18.44
C ALA A 20 -18.09 -69.01 -19.13
N ARG A 21 -17.14 -68.13 -19.48
CA ARG A 21 -17.04 -67.24 -20.66
C ARG A 21 -17.73 -65.84 -20.61
N SER A 22 -16.87 -64.83 -20.78
CA SER A 22 -17.05 -63.37 -20.94
C SER A 22 -18.28 -62.92 -21.75
N PRO A 23 -18.89 -61.72 -21.50
CA PRO A 23 -18.27 -60.44 -21.92
C PRO A 23 -18.58 -59.22 -21.01
N VAL A 24 -17.65 -58.27 -20.96
CA VAL A 24 -17.83 -56.97 -20.29
C VAL A 24 -18.88 -56.13 -21.03
N ARG A 25 -20.07 -55.95 -20.42
CA ARG A 25 -21.14 -55.05 -20.87
C ARG A 25 -21.30 -53.86 -19.92
N ILE A 26 -21.03 -52.69 -20.50
CA ILE A 26 -21.65 -51.36 -20.40
C ILE A 26 -22.89 -51.24 -19.47
N ALA A 27 -22.85 -50.27 -18.54
CA ALA A 27 -24.02 -49.59 -17.94
C ALA A 27 -23.70 -48.07 -17.88
N ALA A 28 -24.33 -47.23 -18.70
CA ALA A 28 -25.61 -46.54 -18.48
C ALA A 28 -25.55 -45.41 -17.43
N LEU A 29 -25.37 -44.17 -17.89
CA LEU A 29 -25.60 -42.94 -17.10
C LEU A 29 -26.77 -42.16 -17.69
N ARG A 30 -27.73 -41.84 -16.81
CA ARG A 30 -29.04 -41.22 -17.07
C ARG A 30 -28.96 -39.70 -17.31
N TYR A 31 -30.00 -39.25 -18.01
CA TYR A 31 -30.33 -37.93 -18.56
C TYR A 31 -30.22 -36.70 -17.64
N THR A 32 -29.82 -35.57 -18.25
CA THR A 32 -30.05 -34.20 -17.76
C THR A 32 -31.20 -33.56 -18.54
N ARG A 33 -32.09 -32.90 -17.80
CA ARG A 33 -33.30 -32.18 -18.19
C ARG A 33 -32.97 -30.95 -19.08
N MET A 34 -33.63 -30.81 -20.23
CA MET A 34 -33.49 -29.67 -21.15
C MET A 34 -34.69 -28.73 -20.97
N LEU A 35 -34.42 -27.47 -20.58
CA LEU A 35 -35.40 -26.38 -20.60
C LEU A 35 -35.34 -25.72 -21.99
N MET A 36 -36.49 -25.65 -22.68
CA MET A 36 -36.65 -24.90 -23.92
C MET A 36 -36.58 -23.38 -23.68
N ALA A 37 -35.95 -22.67 -24.62
CA ALA A 37 -36.14 -21.24 -24.82
C ALA A 37 -36.36 -20.96 -26.33
N PRO A 38 -37.14 -19.93 -26.72
CA PRO A 38 -37.74 -19.84 -28.04
C PRO A 38 -36.80 -19.22 -29.08
N SER A 39 -36.94 -19.71 -30.32
CA SER A 39 -36.68 -19.11 -31.63
C SER A 39 -35.76 -17.87 -31.71
N GLY A 40 -34.60 -18.06 -32.34
CA GLY A 40 -33.89 -16.98 -33.06
C GLY A 40 -32.52 -16.56 -32.51
N VAL A 41 -31.53 -17.47 -32.39
CA VAL A 41 -30.10 -17.11 -32.25
C VAL A 41 -29.21 -18.22 -32.85
N GLU A 42 -28.22 -17.86 -33.68
CA GLU A 42 -27.16 -18.75 -34.19
C GLU A 42 -26.47 -19.52 -33.04
N GLY A 43 -26.68 -20.84 -32.96
CA GLY A 43 -26.07 -21.70 -31.93
C GLY A 43 -24.74 -22.29 -32.36
N ARG A 44 -23.70 -22.17 -31.52
CA ARG A 44 -22.46 -22.98 -31.64
C ARG A 44 -22.69 -24.33 -30.96
N VAL A 45 -22.56 -25.42 -31.71
CA VAL A 45 -22.54 -26.78 -31.15
C VAL A 45 -21.09 -27.16 -30.86
N ALA A 46 -20.78 -27.47 -29.60
CA ALA A 46 -19.49 -28.01 -29.19
C ALA A 46 -19.69 -29.48 -28.78
N LEU A 47 -19.08 -30.40 -29.53
CA LEU A 47 -19.04 -31.83 -29.19
C LEU A 47 -17.70 -32.12 -28.51
N THR A 48 -17.76 -32.64 -27.29
CA THR A 48 -16.58 -33.18 -26.57
C THR A 48 -16.47 -34.66 -26.89
N VAL A 49 -15.38 -35.06 -27.57
CA VAL A 49 -15.07 -36.47 -27.77
C VAL A 49 -14.22 -36.93 -26.58
N GLY A 50 -14.79 -37.80 -25.75
CA GLY A 50 -14.08 -38.42 -24.63
C GLY A 50 -13.14 -39.51 -25.13
N GLY A 51 -11.84 -39.30 -24.97
CA GLY A 51 -10.79 -40.32 -25.03
C GLY A 51 -9.95 -40.20 -23.75
N GLY A 52 -9.69 -41.33 -23.08
CA GLY A 52 -9.04 -41.39 -21.77
C GLY A 52 -7.63 -40.79 -21.74
N ALA A 53 -7.26 -40.37 -20.52
CA ALA A 53 -5.96 -39.91 -20.01
C ALA A 53 -5.06 -39.13 -21.00
N ASP A 54 -4.92 -37.83 -20.72
CA ASP A 54 -3.96 -36.90 -21.33
C ASP A 54 -4.18 -36.50 -22.79
N SER A 55 -5.27 -35.77 -23.06
CA SER A 55 -5.27 -34.50 -23.83
C SER A 55 -6.67 -34.11 -24.31
N GLY A 56 -7.35 -33.22 -23.58
CA GLY A 56 -8.60 -32.61 -24.04
C GLY A 56 -8.35 -31.59 -25.15
N LYS A 57 -8.56 -31.96 -26.42
CA LYS A 57 -8.63 -31.02 -27.56
C LYS A 57 -10.10 -30.72 -27.91
N ILE A 58 -10.45 -29.43 -27.97
CA ILE A 58 -11.74 -28.95 -28.48
C ILE A 58 -11.57 -28.68 -29.98
N ALA A 59 -12.32 -29.39 -30.82
CA ALA A 59 -12.45 -29.07 -32.24
C ALA A 59 -13.66 -28.15 -32.46
N ILE A 60 -13.45 -27.00 -33.12
CA ILE A 60 -14.52 -26.11 -33.58
C ILE A 60 -14.67 -26.35 -35.09
N LEU A 61 -15.74 -27.01 -35.52
CA LEU A 61 -16.13 -27.10 -36.92
C LEU A 61 -16.91 -25.83 -37.31
N GLY A 62 -16.66 -25.35 -38.54
CA GLY A 62 -17.13 -24.07 -39.05
C GLY A 62 -18.66 -23.92 -39.20
N ARG A 63 -19.08 -22.69 -39.51
CA ARG A 63 -20.47 -22.28 -39.72
C ARG A 63 -21.08 -22.92 -40.98
N GLY A 64 -22.26 -23.51 -40.86
CA GLY A 64 -23.12 -23.94 -41.96
C GLY A 64 -24.59 -24.04 -41.51
N PRO A 65 -25.57 -23.87 -42.43
CA PRO A 65 -26.99 -23.81 -42.08
C PRO A 65 -27.51 -25.14 -41.52
N ALA A 66 -28.36 -25.03 -40.51
CA ALA A 66 -28.88 -26.14 -39.72
C ALA A 66 -30.03 -26.85 -40.44
N GLU A 67 -29.75 -27.72 -41.41
CA GLU A 67 -30.82 -28.55 -42.01
C GLU A 67 -30.39 -29.89 -42.62
N ALA A 68 -29.23 -30.45 -42.27
CA ALA A 68 -28.75 -31.70 -42.90
C ALA A 68 -28.30 -32.79 -41.92
N LEU A 69 -28.97 -32.96 -40.77
CA LEU A 69 -28.61 -33.97 -39.77
C LEU A 69 -29.84 -34.68 -39.17
N LEU A 70 -30.78 -35.11 -40.02
CA LEU A 70 -31.88 -36.00 -39.63
C LEU A 70 -32.19 -36.99 -40.75
N ARG A 71 -31.35 -38.01 -40.94
CA ARG A 71 -31.73 -39.29 -41.55
C ARG A 71 -31.00 -40.45 -40.86
N PRO A 72 -31.68 -41.54 -40.47
CA PRO A 72 -31.04 -42.70 -39.85
C PRO A 72 -30.35 -43.55 -40.93
N GLY A 73 -29.07 -43.87 -40.77
CA GLY A 73 -28.30 -44.74 -41.68
C GLY A 73 -26.96 -44.20 -42.22
N PHE A 74 -26.36 -43.17 -41.61
CA PHE A 74 -25.10 -42.60 -42.09
C PHE A 74 -23.87 -43.40 -41.63
N ASP A 75 -23.38 -44.31 -42.49
CA ASP A 75 -22.15 -45.10 -42.27
C ASP A 75 -20.90 -44.32 -42.70
N LEU A 76 -20.10 -43.92 -41.72
CA LEU A 76 -18.90 -43.07 -41.89
C LEU A 76 -17.66 -43.83 -42.42
N ARG A 77 -17.74 -45.11 -42.77
CA ARG A 77 -16.59 -45.89 -43.27
C ARG A 77 -16.52 -46.04 -44.81
N ARG A 78 -17.50 -45.59 -45.58
CA ARG A 78 -17.53 -45.77 -47.06
C ARG A 78 -17.36 -44.50 -47.91
N HIS A 79 -16.87 -43.39 -47.35
CA HIS A 79 -16.61 -42.16 -48.13
C HIS A 79 -15.14 -41.68 -48.15
N ALA A 80 -14.21 -42.55 -47.76
CA ALA A 80 -12.77 -42.25 -47.82
C ALA A 80 -12.06 -42.73 -49.11
N SER A 81 -12.77 -43.22 -50.12
CA SER A 81 -12.15 -43.86 -51.31
C SER A 81 -12.52 -43.27 -52.67
N ARG A 82 -13.02 -42.03 -52.75
CA ARG A 82 -13.20 -41.31 -54.02
C ARG A 82 -12.89 -39.82 -53.89
N ALA A 83 -11.61 -39.49 -53.79
CA ALA A 83 -11.10 -38.17 -54.17
C ALA A 83 -9.71 -38.37 -54.77
N GLY A 84 -9.66 -38.55 -56.09
CA GLY A 84 -8.41 -38.56 -56.84
C GLY A 84 -7.76 -37.18 -56.76
N CYS A 85 -6.61 -37.10 -56.08
CA CYS A 85 -5.69 -35.97 -56.19
C CYS A 85 -4.38 -36.45 -56.81
N ARG A 86 -4.33 -36.53 -58.14
CA ARG A 86 -3.07 -36.33 -58.88
C ARG A 86 -2.80 -34.83 -58.87
N GLY A 87 -1.76 -34.39 -58.17
CA GLY A 87 -1.44 -32.96 -58.12
C GLY A 87 -0.30 -32.59 -57.18
N ARG A 88 0.93 -32.66 -57.70
CA ARG A 88 2.09 -31.80 -57.40
C ARG A 88 2.36 -31.49 -55.91
N VAL A 89 3.30 -32.23 -55.34
CA VAL A 89 3.92 -31.97 -54.03
C VAL A 89 4.52 -30.55 -54.00
N ARG A 90 3.80 -29.59 -53.40
CA ARG A 90 4.40 -28.39 -52.82
C ARG A 90 4.51 -28.61 -51.33
N ARG A 91 5.75 -28.68 -50.84
CA ARG A 91 6.08 -28.67 -49.41
C ARG A 91 5.62 -27.35 -48.78
N THR A 92 4.44 -27.33 -48.19
CA THR A 92 4.07 -26.34 -47.17
C THR A 92 4.08 -27.03 -45.80
N PRO A 93 4.91 -26.59 -44.85
CA PRO A 93 4.94 -27.24 -43.55
C PRO A 93 3.63 -26.95 -42.80
N CYS A 94 3.03 -28.03 -42.30
CA CYS A 94 1.84 -28.03 -41.47
C CYS A 94 1.99 -27.08 -40.28
N ARG A 95 1.07 -26.12 -40.15
CA ARG A 95 1.02 -25.09 -39.09
C ARG A 95 0.74 -25.61 -37.67
N CYS A 96 0.79 -26.92 -37.43
CA CYS A 96 0.33 -27.53 -36.18
C CYS A 96 1.41 -27.83 -35.14
N CYS A 97 2.71 -27.56 -35.41
CA CYS A 97 3.81 -27.87 -34.46
C CYS A 97 4.63 -26.65 -33.99
N LEU A 98 4.15 -25.41 -34.17
CA LEU A 98 4.87 -24.20 -33.75
C LEU A 98 3.98 -23.34 -32.85
N PHE A 99 3.59 -23.87 -31.68
CA PHE A 99 2.78 -23.15 -30.71
C PHE A 99 3.39 -23.12 -29.30
N TYR A 100 4.71 -22.90 -29.19
CA TYR A 100 5.45 -22.07 -28.21
C TYR A 100 6.97 -22.29 -28.42
N PRO A 101 7.88 -21.30 -28.27
CA PRO A 101 7.72 -20.01 -27.60
C PRO A 101 8.01 -18.81 -28.52
N ARG A 102 6.98 -18.04 -28.90
CA ARG A 102 7.16 -16.68 -29.47
C ARG A 102 7.19 -15.57 -28.42
N VAL A 103 7.00 -15.91 -27.13
CA VAL A 103 6.94 -14.91 -26.04
C VAL A 103 8.32 -14.28 -25.75
N MET A 104 9.41 -14.95 -26.11
CA MET A 104 10.77 -14.42 -25.95
C MET A 104 11.29 -13.58 -27.13
N ARG A 105 10.47 -13.32 -28.17
CA ARG A 105 10.91 -12.54 -29.35
C ARG A 105 10.25 -11.16 -29.49
N ASP A 106 9.40 -10.75 -28.55
CA ASP A 106 8.97 -9.36 -28.53
C ASP A 106 10.10 -8.49 -27.97
N ARG A 107 10.77 -7.74 -28.87
CA ARG A 107 11.85 -6.81 -28.52
C ARG A 107 11.45 -5.86 -27.38
N ARG A 108 10.17 -5.48 -27.27
CA ARG A 108 9.67 -4.59 -26.22
C ARG A 108 9.73 -5.23 -24.83
N VAL A 109 9.46 -6.53 -24.73
CA VAL A 109 9.57 -7.27 -23.47
C VAL A 109 11.02 -7.31 -23.00
N VAL A 110 11.94 -7.60 -23.93
CA VAL A 110 13.38 -7.61 -23.66
C VAL A 110 13.85 -6.22 -23.22
N LEU A 111 13.45 -5.15 -23.92
CA LEU A 111 13.81 -3.77 -23.57
C LEU A 111 13.30 -3.37 -22.18
N LEU A 112 12.08 -3.75 -21.80
CA LEU A 112 11.55 -3.43 -20.47
C LEU A 112 12.28 -4.20 -19.35
N TRP A 113 12.64 -5.47 -19.57
CA TRP A 113 13.43 -6.22 -18.60
C TRP A 113 14.88 -5.72 -18.53
N ALA A 114 15.48 -5.31 -19.65
CA ALA A 114 16.77 -4.65 -19.66
C ALA A 114 16.72 -3.33 -18.88
N ALA A 115 15.69 -2.50 -19.10
CA ALA A 115 15.47 -1.28 -18.34
C ALA A 115 15.27 -1.56 -16.83
N PHE A 116 14.52 -2.62 -16.49
CA PHE A 116 14.36 -3.06 -15.10
C PHE A 116 15.71 -3.46 -14.48
N ALA A 117 16.51 -4.27 -15.18
CA ALA A 117 17.82 -4.71 -14.69
C ALA A 117 18.80 -3.54 -14.51
N VAL A 118 18.86 -2.60 -15.46
CA VAL A 118 19.67 -1.39 -15.35
C VAL A 118 19.19 -0.52 -14.19
N THR A 119 17.88 -0.32 -14.04
CA THR A 119 17.31 0.46 -12.93
C THR A 119 17.58 -0.20 -11.58
N ALA A 120 17.50 -1.53 -11.50
CA ALA A 120 17.79 -2.30 -10.30
C ALA A 120 19.27 -2.17 -9.92
N LEU A 121 20.18 -2.30 -10.89
CA LEU A 121 21.61 -2.09 -10.69
C LEU A 121 21.91 -0.67 -10.19
N VAL A 122 21.40 0.35 -10.88
CA VAL A 122 21.59 1.76 -10.48
C VAL A 122 21.03 1.99 -9.07
N SER A 123 19.83 1.50 -8.77
CA SER A 123 19.22 1.64 -7.45
C SER A 123 20.03 0.94 -6.36
N THR A 124 20.55 -0.26 -6.64
CA THR A 124 21.45 -0.98 -5.71
C THR A 124 22.70 -0.17 -5.45
N LEU A 125 23.39 0.31 -6.49
CA LEU A 125 24.60 1.12 -6.35
C LEU A 125 24.35 2.41 -5.56
N LEU A 126 23.22 3.08 -5.82
CA LEU A 126 22.83 4.27 -5.07
C LEU A 126 22.54 3.96 -3.61
N VAL A 127 21.87 2.85 -3.29
CA VAL A 127 21.60 2.41 -1.92
C VAL A 127 22.91 2.07 -1.20
N LEU A 128 23.81 1.31 -1.82
CA LEU A 128 25.07 0.87 -1.20
C LEU A 128 26.01 2.03 -0.84
N ARG A 129 25.89 3.17 -1.54
CA ARG A 129 26.63 4.41 -1.26
C ARG A 129 26.07 5.23 -0.10
N ARG A 130 24.89 4.88 0.42
CA ARG A 130 24.29 5.61 1.54
C ARG A 130 24.85 5.12 2.86
N GLU A 131 25.02 6.05 3.79
CA GLU A 131 25.33 5.72 5.18
C GLU A 131 24.14 5.01 5.85
N ASP A 132 22.91 5.46 5.55
CA ASP A 132 21.67 4.91 6.11
C ASP A 132 21.11 3.70 5.34
N ARG A 133 21.98 3.00 4.58
CA ARG A 133 21.58 1.86 3.74
C ARG A 133 21.01 0.72 4.58
N LEU A 134 19.91 0.14 4.09
CA LEU A 134 19.18 -0.96 4.70
C LEU A 134 19.00 -0.82 6.22
N SER A 135 18.74 0.40 6.68
CA SER A 135 18.70 0.75 8.10
C SER A 135 17.67 -0.05 8.90
N ASP A 136 16.57 -0.50 8.30
CA ASP A 136 15.61 -1.36 9.02
C ASP A 136 16.08 -2.81 9.10
N VAL A 137 16.82 -3.31 8.10
CA VAL A 137 17.50 -4.63 8.23
C VAL A 137 18.55 -4.58 9.32
N HIS A 138 19.28 -3.47 9.44
CA HIS A 138 20.21 -3.25 10.54
C HIS A 138 19.50 -3.28 11.90
N ILE A 139 18.35 -2.63 12.03
CA ILE A 139 17.51 -2.71 13.25
C ILE A 139 17.06 -4.15 13.53
N TYR A 140 16.59 -4.88 12.51
CA TYR A 140 16.17 -6.28 12.69
C TYR A 140 17.36 -7.15 13.12
N TYR A 141 18.52 -6.97 12.49
CA TYR A 141 19.71 -7.75 12.79
C TYR A 141 20.18 -7.51 14.22
N GLY A 142 20.33 -6.25 14.63
CA GLY A 142 20.76 -5.89 15.97
C GLY A 142 19.78 -6.34 17.05
N ALA A 143 18.48 -6.08 16.88
CA ALA A 143 17.45 -6.50 17.84
C ALA A 143 17.42 -8.03 18.03
N LEU A 144 17.64 -8.80 16.96
CA LEU A 144 17.66 -10.26 17.03
C LEU A 144 18.99 -10.80 17.57
N ALA A 145 20.11 -10.11 17.31
CA ALA A 145 21.40 -10.41 17.94
C ALA A 145 21.34 -10.17 19.45
N ASP A 146 20.68 -9.09 19.88
CA ASP A 146 20.38 -8.80 21.29
C ASP A 146 19.53 -9.89 21.93
N LEU A 147 18.43 -10.26 21.27
CA LEU A 147 17.56 -11.34 21.72
C LEU A 147 18.33 -12.67 21.83
N ARG A 148 19.23 -12.97 20.88
CA ARG A 148 20.10 -14.16 20.92
C ARG A 148 21.10 -14.13 22.08
N ALA A 149 21.52 -12.95 22.51
CA ALA A 149 22.38 -12.75 23.67
C ALA A 149 21.58 -12.69 25.00
N GLY A 150 20.27 -12.96 24.98
CA GLY A 150 19.42 -12.96 26.17
C GLY A 150 18.95 -11.57 26.62
N ARG A 151 19.10 -10.54 25.78
CA ARG A 151 18.60 -9.18 26.06
C ARG A 151 17.15 -9.01 25.57
N PRO A 152 16.35 -8.11 26.18
CA PRO A 152 14.97 -7.89 25.77
C PRO A 152 14.85 -7.37 24.34
N LEU A 153 14.02 -8.00 23.50
CA LEU A 153 13.84 -7.63 22.09
C LEU A 153 13.38 -6.17 21.94
N TYR A 154 12.39 -5.77 22.74
CA TYR A 154 11.83 -4.42 22.69
C TYR A 154 12.64 -3.39 23.48
N GLY A 155 13.76 -3.78 24.11
CA GLY A 155 14.71 -2.85 24.71
C GLY A 155 15.75 -2.30 23.72
N TYR A 156 15.89 -2.95 22.55
CA TYR A 156 16.87 -2.57 21.55
C TYR A 156 16.51 -1.24 20.84
N VAL A 157 17.52 -0.38 20.68
CA VAL A 157 17.47 0.86 19.90
C VAL A 157 18.76 0.93 19.08
N ALA A 158 18.65 1.04 17.76
CA ALA A 158 19.81 1.22 16.89
C ALA A 158 20.40 2.63 16.99
N ASP A 159 21.60 2.85 16.44
CA ASP A 159 22.31 4.14 16.46
C ASP A 159 21.51 5.29 15.83
N ASN A 160 20.62 4.98 14.88
CA ASN A 160 19.70 5.96 14.28
C ASN A 160 18.45 6.25 15.12
N GLY A 161 18.36 5.70 16.33
CA GLY A 161 17.23 5.81 17.25
C GLY A 161 16.05 4.89 16.93
N GLY A 162 16.15 4.02 15.92
CA GLY A 162 15.07 3.15 15.49
C GLY A 162 14.93 1.89 16.36
N PRO A 163 13.75 1.61 16.94
CA PRO A 163 13.50 0.40 17.71
C PRO A 163 12.89 -0.73 16.87
N PHE A 164 12.91 -1.95 17.41
CA PHE A 164 12.09 -3.05 16.87
C PHE A 164 10.60 -2.83 17.20
N THR A 165 9.72 -2.92 16.20
CA THR A 165 8.31 -2.50 16.32
C THR A 165 7.28 -3.57 15.92
N TYR A 166 7.72 -4.75 15.50
CA TYR A 166 6.82 -5.80 15.00
C TYR A 166 6.35 -6.75 16.10
N PRO A 167 5.24 -7.48 15.88
CA PRO A 167 4.83 -8.55 16.77
C PRO A 167 5.93 -9.61 16.92
N PRO A 168 5.95 -10.38 18.02
CA PRO A 168 7.05 -11.30 18.30
C PRO A 168 7.20 -12.43 17.27
N PHE A 169 6.12 -12.80 16.56
CA PHE A 169 6.23 -13.76 15.45
C PHE A 169 7.14 -13.25 14.32
N ALA A 170 7.23 -11.94 14.09
CA ALA A 170 8.17 -11.37 13.14
C ALA A 170 9.62 -11.67 13.54
N ALA A 171 9.94 -11.66 14.84
CA ALA A 171 11.27 -11.99 15.32
C ALA A 171 11.66 -13.43 14.95
N LEU A 172 10.72 -14.38 15.04
CA LEU A 172 10.95 -15.77 14.63
C LEU A 172 11.18 -15.91 13.12
N VAL A 173 10.38 -15.21 12.31
CA VAL A 173 10.52 -15.22 10.85
C VAL A 173 11.84 -14.59 10.39
N LEU A 174 12.25 -13.52 11.07
CA LEU A 174 13.47 -12.77 10.75
C LEU A 174 14.72 -13.36 11.40
N TRP A 175 14.58 -14.20 12.42
CA TRP A 175 15.69 -14.84 13.16
C TRP A 175 16.82 -15.36 12.27
N PRO A 176 16.57 -16.04 11.13
CA PRO A 176 17.63 -16.59 10.28
C PRO A 176 18.61 -15.54 9.72
N ILE A 177 18.27 -14.25 9.69
CA ILE A 177 19.20 -13.21 9.20
C ILE A 177 20.44 -13.10 10.08
N THR A 178 20.35 -13.48 11.36
CA THR A 178 21.47 -13.49 12.31
C THR A 178 22.43 -14.66 12.13
N ALA A 179 22.08 -15.64 11.27
CA ALA A 179 22.93 -16.80 11.00
C ALA A 179 24.09 -16.49 10.03
N VAL A 180 24.10 -15.30 9.43
CA VAL A 180 25.12 -14.86 8.47
C VAL A 180 25.62 -13.45 8.84
N PRO A 181 26.78 -13.01 8.31
CA PRO A 181 27.20 -11.62 8.46
C PRO A 181 26.15 -10.65 7.92
N GLU A 182 25.96 -9.51 8.59
CA GLU A 182 24.91 -8.54 8.23
C GLU A 182 24.96 -8.10 6.76
N GLY A 183 26.17 -7.89 6.20
CA GLY A 183 26.33 -7.54 4.78
C GLY A 183 25.79 -8.60 3.82
N VAL A 184 25.89 -9.88 4.17
CA VAL A 184 25.30 -10.99 3.39
C VAL A 184 23.78 -10.96 3.52
N ALA A 185 23.25 -10.77 4.73
CA ALA A 185 21.81 -10.62 4.95
C ALA A 185 21.23 -9.45 4.15
N GLN A 186 21.91 -8.29 4.13
CA GLN A 186 21.52 -7.12 3.34
C GLN A 186 21.51 -7.43 1.83
N GLY A 187 22.52 -8.12 1.32
CA GLY A 187 22.58 -8.54 -0.10
C GLY A 187 21.43 -9.48 -0.48
N VAL A 188 21.17 -10.50 0.34
CA VAL A 188 20.02 -11.41 0.16
C VAL A 188 18.70 -10.65 0.22
N TRP A 189 18.57 -9.67 1.11
CA TRP A 189 17.36 -8.88 1.26
C TRP A 189 17.06 -8.02 0.02
N LEU A 190 18.07 -7.40 -0.58
CA LEU A 190 17.90 -6.66 -1.83
C LEU A 190 17.39 -7.57 -2.96
N LEU A 191 18.00 -8.74 -3.12
CA LEU A 191 17.57 -9.73 -4.12
C LEU A 191 16.12 -10.19 -3.86
N ALA A 192 15.78 -10.48 -2.60
CA ALA A 192 14.42 -10.84 -2.22
C ALA A 192 13.42 -9.72 -2.51
N THR A 193 13.80 -8.45 -2.29
CA THR A 193 12.96 -7.28 -2.62
C THR A 193 12.70 -7.21 -4.12
N TYR A 194 13.72 -7.35 -4.97
CA TYR A 194 13.54 -7.38 -6.43
C TYR A 194 12.66 -8.54 -6.89
N ALA A 195 12.86 -9.73 -6.32
CA ALA A 195 12.01 -10.88 -6.59
C ALA A 195 10.55 -10.62 -6.18
N ALA A 196 10.32 -9.96 -5.04
CA ALA A 196 8.98 -9.58 -4.59
C ALA A 196 8.32 -8.56 -5.54
N VAL A 197 9.07 -7.58 -6.07
CA VAL A 197 8.56 -6.64 -7.09
C VAL A 197 8.04 -7.40 -8.31
N VAL A 198 8.83 -8.35 -8.83
CA VAL A 198 8.43 -9.17 -9.99
C VAL A 198 7.24 -10.06 -9.63
N ALA A 199 7.25 -10.68 -8.46
CA ALA A 199 6.16 -11.53 -7.98
C ALA A 199 4.84 -10.77 -7.82
N VAL A 200 4.86 -9.50 -7.39
CA VAL A 200 3.68 -8.61 -7.35
C VAL A 200 3.23 -8.25 -8.76
N ALA A 201 4.16 -8.01 -9.69
CA ALA A 201 3.83 -7.61 -11.05
C ALA A 201 3.08 -8.69 -11.84
N VAL A 202 3.32 -9.98 -11.58
CA VAL A 202 2.68 -11.11 -12.27
C VAL A 202 1.14 -11.13 -12.13
N PRO A 203 0.54 -11.15 -10.91
CA PRO A 203 -0.90 -11.14 -10.75
C PRO A 203 -1.53 -9.80 -11.16
N VAL A 204 -0.86 -8.67 -10.92
CA VAL A 204 -1.35 -7.34 -11.33
C VAL A 204 -1.38 -7.21 -12.85
N GLY A 205 -0.33 -7.65 -13.54
CA GLY A 205 -0.29 -7.67 -14.99
C GLY A 205 -1.36 -8.57 -15.60
N ALA A 206 -1.68 -9.69 -14.94
CA ALA A 206 -2.80 -10.53 -15.33
C ALA A 206 -4.16 -9.84 -15.14
N ALA A 207 -4.33 -9.03 -14.09
CA ALA A 207 -5.55 -8.26 -13.86
C ALA A 207 -5.72 -7.09 -14.84
N LEU A 208 -4.62 -6.58 -15.41
CA LEU A 208 -4.61 -5.49 -16.40
C LEU A 208 -4.88 -5.95 -17.82
N THR A 209 -4.65 -7.23 -18.16
CA THR A 209 -4.88 -7.72 -19.53
C THR A 209 -5.41 -9.15 -19.58
N ALA A 210 -6.49 -9.34 -20.32
CA ALA A 210 -7.00 -10.67 -20.68
C ALA A 210 -6.20 -11.31 -21.84
N GLY A 211 -5.40 -10.51 -22.56
CA GLY A 211 -4.64 -10.97 -23.73
C GLY A 211 -3.37 -11.70 -23.34
N ARG A 212 -3.34 -13.04 -23.50
CA ARG A 212 -2.17 -13.89 -23.19
C ARG A 212 -0.87 -13.41 -23.87
N SER A 213 -0.96 -12.88 -25.09
CA SER A 213 0.19 -12.38 -25.85
C SER A 213 0.79 -11.09 -25.29
N ARG A 214 -0.02 -10.24 -24.63
CA ARG A 214 0.44 -8.96 -24.05
C ARG A 214 0.84 -9.09 -22.59
N ARG A 215 0.53 -10.22 -21.94
CA ARG A 215 0.76 -10.41 -20.50
C ARG A 215 2.22 -10.23 -20.11
N ALA A 216 3.16 -10.80 -20.85
CA ALA A 216 4.59 -10.65 -20.56
C ALA A 216 5.04 -9.18 -20.61
N LEU A 217 4.55 -8.42 -21.61
CA LEU A 217 4.84 -7.00 -21.75
C LEU A 217 4.26 -6.17 -20.59
N VAL A 218 3.01 -6.44 -20.21
CA VAL A 218 2.35 -5.73 -19.09
C VAL A 218 3.03 -6.05 -17.77
N VAL A 219 3.42 -7.31 -17.53
CA VAL A 219 4.16 -7.70 -16.32
C VAL A 219 5.50 -6.96 -16.26
N ALA A 220 6.26 -6.92 -17.35
CA ALA A 220 7.53 -6.18 -17.40
C ALA A 220 7.32 -4.67 -17.15
N ALA A 221 6.26 -4.07 -17.72
CA ALA A 221 5.93 -2.66 -17.51
C ALA A 221 5.50 -2.36 -16.06
N VAL A 222 4.71 -3.25 -15.44
CA VAL A 222 4.30 -3.13 -14.03
C VAL A 222 5.51 -3.28 -13.11
N ALA A 223 6.39 -4.25 -13.36
CA ALA A 223 7.61 -4.44 -12.56
C ALA A 223 8.53 -3.21 -12.63
N LEU A 224 8.74 -2.66 -13.83
CA LEU A 224 9.52 -1.43 -14.01
C LEU A 224 8.85 -0.23 -13.35
N GLY A 225 7.54 -0.04 -13.53
CA GLY A 225 6.81 1.06 -12.90
C GLY A 225 6.77 0.98 -11.38
N LEU A 226 6.74 -0.23 -10.82
CA LEU A 226 6.90 -0.47 -9.38
C LEU A 226 8.31 -0.07 -8.94
N LEU A 227 9.35 -0.56 -9.62
CA LEU A 227 10.74 -0.27 -9.28
C LEU A 227 11.05 1.23 -9.30
N LEU A 228 10.51 1.97 -10.28
CA LEU A 228 10.69 3.43 -10.36
C LEU A 228 9.91 4.22 -9.30
N SER A 229 8.99 3.58 -8.58
CA SER A 229 8.16 4.27 -7.59
C SER A 229 8.93 4.52 -6.29
N ALA A 230 8.68 5.67 -5.65
CA ALA A 230 9.26 6.02 -4.36
C ALA A 230 9.02 4.95 -3.27
N PRO A 231 7.85 4.27 -3.20
CA PRO A 231 7.63 3.15 -2.29
C PRO A 231 8.61 1.99 -2.46
N VAL A 232 8.91 1.54 -3.68
CA VAL A 232 9.87 0.45 -3.90
C VAL A 232 11.30 0.92 -3.65
N GLN A 233 11.66 2.13 -4.11
CA GLN A 233 12.96 2.72 -3.81
C GLN A 233 13.18 2.87 -2.29
N SER A 234 12.12 3.19 -1.54
CA SER A 234 12.14 3.21 -0.08
C SER A 234 12.30 1.80 0.51
N ASN A 235 11.64 0.77 -0.04
CA ASN A 235 11.87 -0.62 0.41
C ASN A 235 13.33 -1.06 0.20
N LEU A 236 13.96 -0.66 -0.91
CA LEU A 236 15.37 -0.95 -1.18
C LEU A 236 16.32 -0.18 -0.24
N ARG A 237 16.03 1.12 -0.01
CA ARG A 237 16.83 1.96 0.88
C ARG A 237 16.82 1.45 2.32
N PHE A 238 15.67 1.04 2.82
CA PHE A 238 15.51 0.66 4.23
C PHE A 238 15.56 -0.85 4.47
N GLY A 239 15.34 -1.68 3.46
CA GLY A 239 15.25 -3.13 3.62
C GLY A 239 13.95 -3.55 4.33
N GLN A 240 12.83 -3.04 3.83
CA GLN A 240 11.54 -3.19 4.51
C GLN A 240 10.81 -4.50 4.22
N VAL A 241 10.14 -5.06 5.25
CA VAL A 241 9.31 -6.26 5.10
C VAL A 241 8.02 -6.00 4.30
N SER A 242 7.68 -4.72 4.16
CA SER A 242 6.36 -4.26 3.70
C SER A 242 5.99 -4.76 2.31
N ILE A 243 6.94 -4.90 1.37
CA ILE A 243 6.65 -5.47 0.04
C ILE A 243 6.25 -6.95 0.10
N PHE A 244 6.81 -7.73 1.02
CA PHE A 244 6.43 -9.14 1.20
C PHE A 244 5.04 -9.26 1.80
N ILE A 245 4.70 -8.37 2.74
CA ILE A 245 3.35 -8.25 3.32
C ILE A 245 2.32 -7.90 2.24
N VAL A 246 2.65 -6.96 1.35
CA VAL A 246 1.81 -6.61 0.20
C VAL A 246 1.63 -7.81 -0.72
N LEU A 247 2.70 -8.51 -1.07
CA LEU A 247 2.64 -9.70 -1.93
C LEU A 247 1.71 -10.77 -1.33
N ALA A 248 1.91 -11.12 -0.06
CA ALA A 248 1.11 -12.11 0.66
C ALA A 248 -0.39 -11.74 0.65
N ALA A 249 -0.72 -10.51 1.08
CA ALA A 249 -2.09 -10.04 1.13
C ALA A 249 -2.73 -9.92 -0.26
N LEU A 250 -1.96 -9.52 -1.28
CA LEU A 250 -2.43 -9.40 -2.65
C LEU A 250 -2.78 -10.77 -3.23
N LEU A 251 -1.94 -11.79 -3.07
CA LEU A 251 -2.17 -13.13 -3.62
C LEU A 251 -3.46 -13.77 -3.06
N ASP A 252 -3.68 -13.66 -1.76
CA ASP A 252 -4.90 -14.11 -1.10
C ASP A 252 -6.12 -13.23 -1.44
N GLY A 253 -5.92 -11.92 -1.42
CA GLY A 253 -6.94 -10.92 -1.73
C GLY A 253 -7.54 -11.10 -3.12
N MET A 254 -6.68 -11.33 -4.11
CA MET A 254 -7.03 -11.56 -5.51
C MET A 254 -7.58 -12.97 -5.78
N GLY A 255 -7.35 -13.90 -4.85
CA GLY A 255 -7.72 -15.30 -5.02
C GLY A 255 -6.79 -16.10 -5.92
N VAL A 256 -5.53 -15.67 -6.05
CA VAL A 256 -4.47 -16.40 -6.77
C VAL A 256 -4.10 -17.70 -6.02
N VAL A 257 -4.10 -17.64 -4.69
CA VAL A 257 -3.85 -18.81 -3.83
C VAL A 257 -4.99 -19.84 -4.01
N PRO A 258 -4.66 -21.16 -4.10
CA PRO A 258 -5.65 -22.22 -4.17
C PRO A 258 -6.71 -22.09 -3.06
N ALA A 259 -7.97 -22.35 -3.39
CA ALA A 259 -9.11 -22.08 -2.49
C ALA A 259 -9.03 -22.80 -1.12
N ARG A 260 -8.25 -23.88 -1.00
CA ARG A 260 -8.02 -24.59 0.27
C ARG A 260 -7.01 -23.92 1.20
N LEU A 261 -6.07 -23.13 0.65
CA LEU A 261 -5.01 -22.44 1.39
C LEU A 261 -5.25 -20.93 1.50
N ARG A 262 -6.26 -20.42 0.80
CA ARG A 262 -6.53 -18.99 0.71
C ARG A 262 -6.89 -18.40 2.07
N GLY A 263 -6.27 -17.28 2.39
CA GLY A 263 -6.35 -16.58 3.68
C GLY A 263 -5.13 -16.82 4.57
N ILE A 264 -4.41 -17.93 4.40
CA ILE A 264 -3.24 -18.25 5.23
C ILE A 264 -2.13 -17.20 5.07
N LEU A 265 -1.87 -16.73 3.85
CA LEU A 265 -0.82 -15.72 3.63
C LEU A 265 -1.18 -14.39 4.31
N VAL A 266 -2.46 -13.98 4.29
CA VAL A 266 -2.94 -12.81 5.04
C VAL A 266 -2.73 -13.00 6.54
N GLY A 267 -3.06 -14.18 7.09
CA GLY A 267 -2.89 -14.46 8.52
C GLY A 267 -1.44 -14.44 8.98
N VAL A 268 -0.55 -15.08 8.22
CA VAL A 268 0.91 -15.06 8.47
C VAL A 268 1.46 -13.65 8.35
N ALA A 269 1.05 -12.91 7.30
CA ALA A 269 1.47 -11.52 7.11
C ALA A 269 0.98 -10.62 8.26
N ALA A 270 -0.26 -10.82 8.74
CA ALA A 270 -0.80 -10.12 9.90
C ALA A 270 -0.02 -10.39 11.19
N ALA A 271 0.52 -11.60 11.36
CA ALA A 271 1.35 -11.95 12.51
C ALA A 271 2.75 -11.32 12.43
N ILE A 272 3.23 -10.97 11.24
CA ILE A 272 4.48 -10.22 11.05
C ILE A 272 4.25 -8.71 11.19
N LYS A 273 3.09 -8.21 10.74
CA LYS A 273 2.71 -6.80 10.80
C LYS A 273 1.19 -6.71 10.78
N LEU A 274 0.56 -6.04 11.75
CA LEU A 274 -0.90 -6.11 11.95
C LEU A 274 -1.75 -5.54 10.79
N THR A 275 -1.17 -4.74 9.88
CA THR A 275 -1.91 -4.00 8.84
C THR A 275 -2.78 -4.86 7.91
N PRO A 276 -2.45 -6.11 7.53
CA PRO A 276 -3.31 -6.96 6.71
C PRO A 276 -4.56 -7.47 7.41
N LEU A 277 -4.77 -7.26 8.71
CA LEU A 277 -5.99 -7.73 9.40
C LEU A 277 -7.28 -7.18 8.77
N LEU A 278 -7.23 -6.01 8.12
CA LEU A 278 -8.37 -5.50 7.34
C LEU A 278 -8.81 -6.44 6.21
N PHE A 279 -7.90 -7.28 5.67
CA PHE A 279 -8.25 -8.29 4.66
C PHE A 279 -9.17 -9.38 5.23
N VAL A 280 -9.12 -9.65 6.54
CA VAL A 280 -10.08 -10.56 7.20
C VAL A 280 -11.48 -9.97 7.06
N VAL A 281 -11.66 -8.69 7.38
CA VAL A 281 -12.94 -7.97 7.20
C VAL A 281 -13.37 -7.93 5.74
N TYR A 282 -12.44 -7.73 4.81
CA TYR A 282 -12.71 -7.84 3.37
C TYR A 282 -13.23 -9.22 2.96
N PHE A 283 -12.65 -10.31 3.47
CA PHE A 283 -13.14 -11.66 3.21
C PHE A 283 -14.55 -11.86 3.76
N LEU A 284 -14.84 -11.39 4.98
CA LEU A 284 -16.19 -11.42 5.54
C LEU A 284 -17.17 -10.60 4.68
N ALA A 285 -16.80 -9.35 4.33
CA ALA A 285 -17.62 -8.45 3.52
C ALA A 285 -17.91 -8.98 2.10
N THR A 286 -17.04 -9.83 1.56
CA THR A 286 -17.21 -10.48 0.25
C THR A 286 -17.84 -11.87 0.32
N GLY A 287 -18.26 -12.33 1.52
CA GLY A 287 -18.84 -13.66 1.71
C GLY A 287 -17.83 -14.81 1.65
N ARG A 288 -16.53 -14.51 1.73
CA ARG A 288 -15.41 -15.47 1.73
C ARG A 288 -15.09 -15.94 3.15
N TRP A 289 -16.09 -16.43 3.87
CA TRP A 289 -16.00 -16.80 5.29
C TRP A 289 -14.89 -17.80 5.61
N ARG A 290 -14.68 -18.79 4.74
CA ARG A 290 -13.60 -19.78 4.90
C ARG A 290 -12.21 -19.16 4.82
N ASP A 291 -12.03 -18.14 3.98
CA ASP A 291 -10.75 -17.44 3.84
C ASP A 291 -10.50 -16.54 5.06
N ALA A 292 -11.55 -15.88 5.56
CA ALA A 292 -11.48 -15.12 6.81
C ALA A 292 -11.10 -16.03 8.00
N ALA A 293 -11.75 -17.18 8.14
CA ALA A 293 -11.47 -18.14 9.20
C ALA A 293 -10.03 -18.67 9.13
N ARG A 294 -9.52 -19.00 7.94
CA ARG A 294 -8.13 -19.45 7.76
C ARG A 294 -7.13 -18.34 8.04
N ALA A 295 -7.42 -17.10 7.64
CA ALA A 295 -6.57 -15.96 7.95
C ALA A 295 -6.48 -15.72 9.45
N LEU A 296 -7.62 -15.73 10.15
CA LEU A 296 -7.65 -15.57 11.60
C LEU A 296 -6.96 -16.75 12.31
N ALA A 297 -7.22 -17.99 11.89
CA ALA A 297 -6.59 -19.18 12.46
C ALA A 297 -5.05 -19.16 12.25
N ALA A 298 -4.58 -18.79 11.07
CA ALA A 298 -3.14 -18.67 10.80
C ALA A 298 -2.50 -17.55 11.64
N PHE A 299 -3.16 -16.39 11.76
CA PHE A 299 -2.70 -15.30 12.63
C PHE A 299 -2.57 -15.75 14.09
N VAL A 300 -3.63 -16.37 14.63
CA VAL A 300 -3.64 -16.87 16.02
C VAL A 300 -2.61 -17.96 16.23
N ALA A 301 -2.46 -18.89 15.28
CA ALA A 301 -1.45 -19.95 15.37
C ALA A 301 -0.02 -19.37 15.38
N CYS A 302 0.28 -18.42 14.51
CA CYS A 302 1.57 -17.72 14.50
C CYS A 302 1.83 -16.95 15.80
N ALA A 303 0.82 -16.22 16.31
CA ALA A 303 0.92 -15.51 17.58
C ALA A 303 1.11 -16.48 18.76
N ALA A 304 0.42 -17.62 18.77
CA ALA A 304 0.57 -18.66 19.79
C ALA A 304 1.96 -19.32 19.74
N ILE A 305 2.48 -19.62 18.55
CA ILE A 305 3.86 -20.10 18.39
C ILE A 305 4.84 -19.08 18.97
N ALA A 306 4.65 -17.79 18.69
CA ALA A 306 5.50 -16.75 19.24
C ALA A 306 5.37 -16.61 20.77
N ALA A 307 4.17 -16.78 21.32
CA ALA A 307 3.95 -16.77 22.77
C ALA A 307 4.61 -17.96 23.48
N VAL A 308 4.68 -19.13 22.84
CA VAL A 308 5.36 -20.31 23.39
C VAL A 308 6.87 -20.17 23.30
N VAL A 309 7.41 -19.67 22.18
CA VAL A 309 8.85 -19.56 21.95
C VAL A 309 9.47 -18.33 22.62
N LEU A 310 8.74 -17.20 22.63
CA LEU A 310 9.16 -15.91 23.18
C LEU A 310 8.07 -15.36 24.14
N PRO A 311 7.85 -16.00 25.30
CA PRO A 311 6.75 -15.65 26.21
C PRO A 311 6.86 -14.23 26.75
N THR A 312 8.04 -13.84 27.25
CA THR A 312 8.29 -12.51 27.80
C THR A 312 8.10 -11.41 26.75
N GLU A 313 8.65 -11.59 25.55
CA GLU A 313 8.48 -10.62 24.46
C GLU A 313 7.03 -10.52 24.00
N SER A 314 6.32 -11.65 23.97
CA SER A 314 4.89 -11.65 23.65
C SER A 314 4.07 -10.88 24.68
N TRP A 315 4.34 -11.06 25.97
CA TRP A 315 3.70 -10.27 27.02
C TRP A 315 4.01 -8.77 26.86
N THR A 316 5.29 -8.41 26.73
CA THR A 316 5.75 -7.02 26.54
C THR A 316 5.11 -6.35 25.31
N TYR A 317 4.93 -7.10 24.22
CA TYR A 317 4.31 -6.58 23.01
C TYR A 317 2.82 -6.29 23.20
N TRP A 318 2.05 -7.30 23.62
CA TRP A 318 0.60 -7.24 23.69
C TRP A 318 0.09 -6.40 24.87
N ALA A 319 0.83 -6.35 25.98
CA ALA A 319 0.42 -5.58 27.17
C ALA A 319 0.80 -4.09 27.10
N GLY A 320 1.79 -3.71 26.30
CA GLY A 320 2.31 -2.33 26.29
C GLY A 320 2.79 -1.83 24.93
N THR A 321 3.83 -2.46 24.36
CA THR A 321 4.57 -1.90 23.21
C THR A 321 3.68 -1.57 22.00
N MET A 322 2.64 -2.37 21.74
CA MET A 322 1.73 -2.09 20.62
C MET A 322 0.91 -0.79 20.78
N LEU A 323 0.71 -0.31 22.01
CA LEU A 323 -0.02 0.91 22.34
C LEU A 323 0.90 2.15 22.37
N GLU A 324 2.19 1.95 22.59
CA GLU A 324 3.22 3.01 22.70
C GLU A 324 3.70 3.50 21.32
N THR A 325 2.79 4.09 20.54
CA THR A 325 3.11 4.56 19.18
C THR A 325 4.15 5.68 19.14
N SER A 326 4.38 6.39 20.25
CA SER A 326 5.42 7.42 20.40
C SER A 326 6.84 6.88 20.19
N ARG A 327 7.07 5.59 20.44
CA ARG A 327 8.39 4.94 20.27
C ARG A 327 8.84 4.81 18.81
N ILE A 328 7.89 4.85 17.88
CA ILE A 328 8.14 4.66 16.44
C ILE A 328 8.83 5.89 15.82
N GLY A 329 8.87 7.01 16.55
CA GLY A 329 9.45 8.28 16.13
C GLY A 329 8.38 9.32 15.81
N ASN A 330 8.74 10.38 15.08
CA ASN A 330 7.81 11.46 14.80
C ASN A 330 6.72 11.06 13.80
N LEU A 331 5.51 10.86 14.31
CA LEU A 331 4.35 10.50 13.53
C LEU A 331 3.84 11.63 12.62
N ALA A 332 4.20 12.89 12.89
CA ALA A 332 3.86 14.02 12.03
C ALA A 332 4.82 14.18 10.82
N SER A 333 5.91 13.41 10.76
CA SER A 333 6.88 13.46 9.66
C SER A 333 6.22 13.33 8.29
N LEU A 334 6.73 14.07 7.30
CA LEU A 334 6.27 14.02 5.91
C LEU A 334 6.40 12.62 5.29
N GLY A 335 7.27 11.78 5.85
CA GLY A 335 7.33 10.37 5.49
C GLY A 335 6.05 9.59 5.80
N ASN A 336 5.31 9.98 6.84
CA ASN A 336 4.07 9.34 7.27
C ASN A 336 2.86 9.91 6.51
N GLN A 337 2.41 9.19 5.47
CA GLN A 337 1.25 9.54 4.65
C GLN A 337 0.01 8.74 5.05
N SER A 338 -0.30 8.75 6.34
CA SER A 338 -1.55 8.23 6.91
C SER A 338 -2.52 9.35 7.21
N VAL A 339 -3.80 9.01 7.43
CA VAL A 339 -4.78 9.97 7.97
C VAL A 339 -4.30 10.51 9.32
N HIS A 340 -3.73 9.66 10.17
CA HIS A 340 -3.19 10.09 11.47
C HIS A 340 -2.09 11.14 11.34
N GLY A 341 -1.05 10.85 10.54
CA GLY A 341 0.04 11.81 10.29
C GLY A 341 -0.45 13.11 9.67
N MET A 342 -1.44 13.04 8.78
CA MET A 342 -2.06 14.23 8.19
C MET A 342 -2.81 15.06 9.25
N LEU A 343 -3.59 14.44 10.14
CA LEU A 343 -4.30 15.14 11.23
C LEU A 343 -3.31 15.79 12.22
N LEU A 344 -2.19 15.13 12.52
CA LEU A 344 -1.11 15.71 13.31
C LEU A 344 -0.52 16.97 12.64
N ARG A 345 -0.28 16.92 11.32
CA ARG A 345 0.19 18.10 10.56
C ARG A 345 -0.85 19.21 10.44
N VAL A 346 -2.14 18.86 10.50
CA VAL A 346 -3.25 19.81 10.62
C VAL A 346 -3.32 20.41 12.03
N GLY A 347 -2.65 19.84 13.03
CA GLY A 347 -2.71 20.34 14.41
C GLY A 347 -4.04 20.07 15.10
N VAL A 348 -4.68 18.93 14.80
CA VAL A 348 -5.83 18.46 15.59
C VAL A 348 -5.39 18.28 17.04
N ASP A 349 -6.20 18.80 17.97
CA ASP A 349 -5.93 18.75 19.40
C ASP A 349 -5.74 17.30 19.89
N GLU A 350 -4.81 17.10 20.82
CA GLU A 350 -4.41 15.78 21.32
C GLU A 350 -5.58 15.01 21.93
N ALA A 351 -6.49 15.69 22.65
CA ALA A 351 -7.65 15.05 23.25
C ALA A 351 -8.69 14.60 22.21
N ALA A 352 -8.79 15.33 21.09
CA ALA A 352 -9.74 15.02 20.02
C ALA A 352 -9.19 14.06 18.96
N LEU A 353 -7.86 14.00 18.80
CA LEU A 353 -7.18 13.28 17.73
C LEU A 353 -7.59 11.79 17.63
N PRO A 354 -7.64 11.00 18.71
CA PRO A 354 -8.01 9.58 18.62
C PRO A 354 -9.42 9.37 18.06
N LEU A 355 -10.41 10.16 18.54
CA LEU A 355 -11.80 10.06 18.10
C LEU A 355 -11.96 10.50 16.64
N VAL A 356 -11.38 11.65 16.27
CA VAL A 356 -11.46 12.18 14.90
C VAL A 356 -10.79 11.22 13.92
N TRP A 357 -9.62 10.69 14.27
CA TRP A 357 -8.91 9.72 13.47
C TRP A 357 -9.71 8.42 13.32
N ALA A 358 -10.22 7.86 14.41
CA ALA A 358 -11.01 6.63 14.39
C ALA A 358 -12.28 6.78 13.54
N ALA A 359 -13.01 7.89 13.68
CA ALA A 359 -14.22 8.17 12.91
C ALA A 359 -13.93 8.30 11.40
N LEU A 360 -12.89 9.05 11.02
CA LEU A 360 -12.49 9.21 9.63
C LEU A 360 -12.02 7.89 9.01
N VAL A 361 -11.18 7.15 9.72
CA VAL A 361 -10.68 5.85 9.25
C VAL A 361 -11.82 4.83 9.14
N ALA A 362 -12.74 4.79 10.10
CA ALA A 362 -13.91 3.91 10.04
C ALA A 362 -14.77 4.23 8.81
N ALA A 363 -15.04 5.51 8.54
CA ALA A 363 -15.79 5.94 7.35
C ALA A 363 -15.08 5.56 6.04
N ILE A 364 -13.77 5.84 5.94
CA ILE A 364 -12.95 5.51 4.76
C ILE A 364 -12.92 4.00 4.53
N CYS A 365 -12.68 3.21 5.57
CA CYS A 365 -12.63 1.74 5.48
C CYS A 365 -14.00 1.15 5.14
N ALA A 366 -15.08 1.63 5.74
CA ALA A 366 -16.44 1.18 5.43
C ALA A 366 -16.78 1.41 3.95
N VAL A 367 -16.52 2.61 3.43
CA VAL A 367 -16.76 2.93 2.01
C VAL A 367 -15.86 2.08 1.11
N ALA A 368 -14.57 1.94 1.42
CA ALA A 368 -13.64 1.13 0.65
C ALA A 368 -14.05 -0.35 0.62
N LEU A 369 -14.49 -0.91 1.74
CA LEU A 369 -14.96 -2.30 1.86
C LEU A 369 -16.26 -2.53 1.08
N LEU A 370 -17.22 -1.60 1.16
CA LEU A 370 -18.47 -1.68 0.40
C LEU A 370 -18.20 -1.62 -1.11
N ARG A 371 -17.26 -0.78 -1.55
CA ARG A 371 -16.79 -0.74 -2.93
C ARG A 371 -16.02 -2.00 -3.33
N ALA A 372 -15.16 -2.51 -2.46
CA ALA A 372 -14.42 -3.74 -2.70
C ALA A 372 -15.37 -4.93 -2.86
N ARG A 373 -16.42 -5.00 -2.04
CA ARG A 373 -17.52 -5.98 -2.19
C ARG A 373 -18.18 -5.86 -3.55
N HIS A 374 -18.52 -4.65 -3.99
CA HIS A 374 -19.10 -4.42 -5.31
C HIS A 374 -18.15 -4.85 -6.44
N LEU A 375 -16.86 -4.48 -6.36
CA LEU A 375 -15.85 -4.87 -7.34
C LEU A 375 -15.66 -6.40 -7.42
N ALA A 376 -15.61 -7.08 -6.27
CA ALA A 376 -15.50 -8.53 -6.20
C ALA A 376 -16.72 -9.21 -6.83
N ALA A 377 -17.93 -8.74 -6.53
CA ALA A 377 -19.17 -9.25 -7.11
C ALA A 377 -19.24 -9.10 -8.65
N HIS A 378 -18.53 -8.11 -9.22
CA HIS A 378 -18.45 -7.87 -10.67
C HIS A 378 -17.18 -8.46 -11.30
N GLY A 379 -16.59 -9.50 -10.69
CA GLY A 379 -15.46 -10.22 -11.26
C GLY A 379 -14.14 -9.44 -11.30
N ARG A 380 -13.98 -8.43 -10.43
CA ARG A 380 -12.75 -7.61 -10.33
C ARG A 380 -12.04 -7.77 -8.98
N PRO A 381 -11.69 -9.01 -8.54
CA PRO A 381 -11.05 -9.23 -7.24
C PRO A 381 -9.68 -8.55 -7.11
N GLY A 382 -8.96 -8.36 -8.22
CA GLY A 382 -7.73 -7.55 -8.30
C GLY A 382 -7.91 -6.11 -7.81
N HIS A 383 -8.96 -5.46 -8.31
CA HIS A 383 -9.27 -4.08 -7.94
C HIS A 383 -9.80 -3.99 -6.50
N ALA A 384 -10.59 -4.98 -6.08
CA ALA A 384 -11.10 -5.06 -4.72
C ALA A 384 -9.95 -5.19 -3.70
N ALA A 385 -9.02 -6.12 -3.91
CA ALA A 385 -7.87 -6.34 -3.04
C ALA A 385 -6.97 -5.10 -2.95
N VAL A 386 -6.67 -4.46 -4.09
CA VAL A 386 -5.85 -3.24 -4.10
C VAL A 386 -6.55 -2.08 -3.40
N LEU A 387 -7.86 -1.93 -3.54
CA LEU A 387 -8.63 -0.89 -2.84
C LEU A 387 -8.59 -1.08 -1.32
N VAL A 388 -8.73 -2.33 -0.84
CA VAL A 388 -8.60 -2.67 0.58
C VAL A 388 -7.18 -2.41 1.07
N GLY A 389 -6.18 -2.76 0.26
CA GLY A 389 -4.79 -2.41 0.53
C GLY A 389 -4.57 -0.90 0.69
N CYS A 390 -5.15 -0.08 -0.18
CA CYS A 390 -5.14 1.38 -0.02
C CYS A 390 -5.82 1.83 1.28
N ALA A 391 -6.93 1.20 1.68
CA ALA A 391 -7.56 1.48 2.97
C ALA A 391 -6.64 1.14 4.16
N THR A 392 -5.82 0.08 4.09
CA THR A 392 -4.83 -0.20 5.16
C THR A 392 -3.80 0.93 5.31
N VAL A 393 -3.40 1.57 4.21
CA VAL A 393 -2.47 2.72 4.23
C VAL A 393 -3.13 3.95 4.84
N ALA A 394 -4.40 4.21 4.54
CA ALA A 394 -5.13 5.31 5.16
C ALA A 394 -5.37 5.06 6.67
N ALA A 395 -5.69 3.81 7.02
CA ALA A 395 -6.08 3.39 8.37
C ALA A 395 -4.93 3.28 9.35
N SER A 396 -3.75 2.85 8.91
CA SER A 396 -2.58 2.71 9.79
C SER A 396 -2.23 4.07 10.42
N PRO A 397 -1.89 4.14 11.73
CA PRO A 397 -1.40 5.37 12.34
C PRO A 397 -0.05 5.82 11.72
N VAL A 398 0.67 4.85 11.13
CA VAL A 398 1.97 5.07 10.49
C VAL A 398 2.00 4.43 9.10
N SER A 399 2.09 5.26 8.07
CA SER A 399 2.15 4.90 6.66
C SER A 399 3.35 5.52 5.98
N TRP A 400 4.54 5.02 6.32
CA TRP A 400 5.80 5.39 5.67
C TRP A 400 5.75 5.15 4.16
N THR A 401 6.70 5.77 3.44
CA THR A 401 6.75 5.68 1.96
C THR A 401 6.80 4.23 1.48
N HIS A 402 7.55 3.35 2.15
CA HIS A 402 7.63 1.93 1.82
C HIS A 402 6.34 1.12 2.07
N HIS A 403 5.34 1.65 2.80
CA HIS A 403 4.01 1.05 2.96
C HIS A 403 3.10 1.31 1.73
N GLN A 404 3.43 2.31 0.91
CA GLN A 404 2.55 2.86 -0.13
C GLN A 404 2.69 2.14 -1.48
N ILE A 405 2.85 0.81 -1.47
CA ILE A 405 2.85 0.02 -2.72
C ILE A 405 1.43 -0.06 -3.30
N TRP A 406 0.40 -0.17 -2.45
CA TRP A 406 -1.00 -0.29 -2.89
C TRP A 406 -1.48 0.84 -3.80
N PRO A 407 -1.21 2.13 -3.52
CA PRO A 407 -1.60 3.23 -4.40
C PRO A 407 -0.88 3.20 -5.75
N VAL A 408 0.35 2.68 -5.83
CA VAL A 408 1.05 2.43 -7.11
C VAL A 408 0.27 1.40 -7.94
N LEU A 409 -0.13 0.29 -7.31
CA LEU A 409 -0.95 -0.73 -7.96
C LEU A 409 -2.30 -0.15 -8.41
N ALA A 410 -2.93 0.67 -7.58
CA ALA A 410 -4.19 1.31 -7.92
C ALA A 410 -4.04 2.29 -9.10
N ALA A 411 -2.96 3.06 -9.14
CA ALA A 411 -2.65 3.95 -10.26
C ALA A 411 -2.55 3.17 -11.58
N MET A 412 -1.82 2.05 -11.57
CA MET A 412 -1.69 1.16 -12.74
C MET A 412 -3.04 0.56 -13.15
N LEU A 413 -3.84 0.10 -12.19
CA LEU A 413 -5.19 -0.42 -12.44
C LEU A 413 -6.12 0.67 -13.01
N LEU A 414 -6.03 1.92 -12.56
CA LEU A 414 -6.76 3.07 -13.14
C LEU A 414 -6.36 3.34 -14.59
N ILE A 415 -5.06 3.30 -14.90
CA ILE A 415 -4.52 3.45 -16.27
C ILE A 415 -5.02 2.34 -17.19
N GLY A 416 -5.14 1.11 -16.66
CA GLY A 416 -5.67 -0.04 -17.39
C GLY A 416 -7.15 0.05 -17.75
N LEU A 417 -7.91 0.97 -17.16
CA LEU A 417 -9.34 1.13 -17.43
C LEU A 417 -9.62 1.97 -18.69
N SER A 418 -10.86 1.84 -19.17
CA SER A 418 -11.38 2.68 -20.25
C SER A 418 -11.79 4.06 -19.73
N GLY A 419 -11.58 5.09 -20.57
CA GLY A 419 -11.95 6.47 -20.29
C GLY A 419 -10.76 7.35 -19.94
N VAL A 420 -10.66 8.51 -20.59
CA VAL A 420 -9.57 9.47 -20.43
C VAL A 420 -9.44 9.94 -18.98
N ALA A 421 -10.55 10.27 -18.32
CA ALA A 421 -10.54 10.74 -16.92
C ALA A 421 -9.90 9.74 -15.96
N ARG A 422 -10.18 8.44 -16.09
CA ARG A 422 -9.58 7.39 -15.24
C ARG A 422 -8.09 7.25 -15.49
N ARG A 423 -7.67 7.32 -16.76
CA ARG A 423 -6.26 7.26 -17.15
C ARG A 423 -5.49 8.47 -16.63
N VAL A 424 -6.04 9.67 -16.78
CA VAL A 424 -5.44 10.90 -16.24
C VAL A 424 -5.32 10.82 -14.72
N ALA A 425 -6.37 10.39 -14.01
CA ALA A 425 -6.31 10.18 -12.57
C ALA A 425 -5.26 9.14 -12.17
N GLY A 426 -5.17 8.02 -12.90
CA GLY A 426 -4.15 7.00 -12.68
C GLY A 426 -2.73 7.51 -12.95
N VAL A 427 -2.50 8.25 -14.03
CA VAL A 427 -1.20 8.86 -14.33
C VAL A 427 -0.83 9.90 -13.26
N ALA A 428 -1.75 10.78 -12.86
CA ALA A 428 -1.52 11.76 -11.82
C ALA A 428 -1.14 11.08 -10.49
N LEU A 429 -1.89 10.04 -10.10
CA LEU A 429 -1.55 9.25 -8.90
C LEU A 429 -0.19 8.59 -9.03
N LEU A 430 0.13 7.97 -10.18
CA LEU A 430 1.43 7.34 -10.40
C LEU A 430 2.58 8.36 -10.30
N VAL A 431 2.43 9.55 -10.89
CA VAL A 431 3.41 10.63 -10.80
C VAL A 431 3.64 11.03 -9.34
N THR A 432 2.58 11.14 -8.52
CA THR A 432 2.74 11.44 -7.08
C THR A 432 3.46 10.34 -6.29
N MET A 433 3.43 9.10 -6.80
CA MET A 433 4.13 7.95 -6.21
C MET A 433 5.58 7.83 -6.71
N VAL A 434 5.94 8.44 -7.83
CA VAL A 434 7.31 8.44 -8.37
C VAL A 434 8.07 9.67 -7.88
N VAL A 435 7.43 10.84 -7.93
CA VAL A 435 8.02 12.15 -7.61
C VAL A 435 7.52 12.63 -6.25
N SER A 436 8.42 13.15 -5.42
CA SER A 436 8.02 13.86 -4.20
C SER A 436 7.57 15.28 -4.57
N LEU A 437 6.27 15.48 -4.78
CA LEU A 437 5.71 16.79 -5.15
C LEU A 437 6.07 17.86 -4.12
N GLY A 438 6.03 17.55 -2.82
CA GLY A 438 6.43 18.47 -1.76
C GLY A 438 7.88 18.92 -1.86
N ALA A 439 8.82 18.03 -2.24
CA ALA A 439 10.23 18.40 -2.40
C ALA A 439 10.51 19.16 -3.71
N VAL A 440 9.78 18.84 -4.78
CA VAL A 440 9.94 19.49 -6.09
C VAL A 440 9.30 20.88 -6.10
N LEU A 441 8.17 21.04 -5.41
CA LEU A 441 7.35 22.26 -5.44
C LEU A 441 7.51 23.14 -4.20
N SER A 442 8.25 22.69 -3.17
CA SER A 442 8.58 23.53 -2.00
C SER A 442 9.27 24.85 -2.33
N PRO A 443 10.13 24.97 -3.37
CA PRO A 443 10.75 26.26 -3.70
C PRO A 443 9.77 27.25 -4.34
N ILE A 444 8.62 26.78 -4.83
CA ILE A 444 7.70 27.55 -5.69
C ILE A 444 6.43 27.98 -4.93
N SER A 445 6.06 27.26 -3.87
CA SER A 445 4.80 27.47 -3.15
C SER A 445 4.99 28.29 -1.87
N THR A 446 4.72 29.59 -1.93
CA THR A 446 4.78 30.49 -0.76
C THR A 446 3.48 30.49 0.07
N ARG A 447 2.46 29.74 -0.34
CA ARG A 447 1.15 29.67 0.34
C ARG A 447 1.05 28.40 1.21
N PRO A 448 0.87 28.52 2.54
CA PRO A 448 0.81 27.37 3.45
C PRO A 448 -0.21 26.30 3.07
N GLY A 449 -1.42 26.70 2.64
CA GLY A 449 -2.48 25.76 2.20
C GLY A 449 -2.06 24.90 1.00
N VAL A 450 -1.41 25.51 0.01
CA VAL A 450 -0.95 24.80 -1.19
C VAL A 450 0.22 23.86 -0.86
N GLN A 451 1.13 24.31 0.00
CA GLN A 451 2.23 23.48 0.49
C GLN A 451 1.71 22.25 1.25
N PHE A 452 0.73 22.42 2.14
CA PHE A 452 0.07 21.32 2.83
C PHE A 452 -0.53 20.28 1.87
N LEU A 453 -1.20 20.74 0.80
CA LEU A 453 -1.75 19.86 -0.22
C LEU A 453 -0.65 19.06 -0.93
N PHE A 454 0.49 19.68 -1.26
CA PHE A 454 1.62 18.96 -1.87
C PHE A 454 2.30 17.98 -0.92
N GLU A 455 2.46 18.37 0.35
CA GLU A 455 3.03 17.54 1.41
C GLU A 455 2.16 16.33 1.76
N ASN A 456 0.84 16.43 1.57
CA ASN A 456 -0.11 15.35 1.86
C ASN A 456 -0.74 14.74 0.59
N ALA A 457 -0.21 15.06 -0.59
CA ALA A 457 -0.80 14.64 -1.87
C ALA A 457 -0.99 13.12 -1.98
N ARG A 458 -0.07 12.33 -1.41
CA ARG A 458 -0.17 10.88 -1.37
C ARG A 458 -1.32 10.42 -0.48
N THR A 459 -1.39 10.92 0.76
CA THR A 459 -2.48 10.61 1.69
C THR A 459 -3.84 10.98 1.09
N LEU A 460 -3.96 12.19 0.54
CA LEU A 460 -5.18 12.69 -0.08
C LEU A 460 -5.57 11.83 -1.30
N GLY A 461 -4.61 11.46 -2.15
CA GLY A 461 -4.84 10.56 -3.28
C GLY A 461 -5.35 9.19 -2.85
N VAL A 462 -4.82 8.63 -1.76
CA VAL A 462 -5.28 7.36 -1.19
C VAL A 462 -6.70 7.47 -0.63
N CYS A 463 -7.00 8.52 0.14
CA CYS A 463 -8.33 8.76 0.67
C CYS A 463 -9.36 8.94 -0.45
N LEU A 464 -9.04 9.76 -1.45
CA LEU A 464 -9.89 9.97 -2.63
C LEU A 464 -10.12 8.66 -3.39
N LEU A 465 -9.09 7.84 -3.56
CA LEU A 465 -9.22 6.53 -4.19
C LEU A 465 -10.13 5.59 -3.37
N CYS A 466 -9.99 5.55 -2.05
CA CYS A 466 -10.86 4.75 -1.18
C CYS A 466 -12.33 5.20 -1.28
N LEU A 467 -12.57 6.51 -1.33
CA LEU A 467 -13.90 7.10 -1.38
C LEU A 467 -14.55 7.04 -2.78
N ALA A 468 -13.78 7.23 -3.85
CA ALA A 468 -14.26 7.27 -5.24
C ALA A 468 -14.18 5.92 -5.97
N GLY A 469 -13.26 5.04 -5.57
CA GLY A 469 -12.95 3.78 -6.23
C GLY A 469 -12.42 3.95 -7.66
N PHE A 470 -12.60 2.91 -8.47
CA PHE A 470 -12.15 2.87 -9.88
C PHE A 470 -13.18 3.45 -10.90
N GLY A 471 -14.09 4.30 -10.42
CA GLY A 471 -15.09 5.03 -11.21
C GLY A 471 -16.47 4.36 -11.30
N GLY A 472 -17.42 4.83 -10.48
CA GLY A 472 -18.86 4.55 -10.62
C GLY A 472 -19.63 4.33 -9.31
N VAL A 473 -20.37 5.38 -8.90
CA VAL A 473 -21.49 5.46 -7.93
C VAL A 473 -21.17 5.30 -6.43
N ALA A 474 -21.73 6.27 -5.70
CA ALA A 474 -21.79 6.41 -4.26
C ALA A 474 -22.35 5.17 -3.58
N VAL A 475 -21.79 4.86 -2.43
CA VAL A 475 -22.23 3.77 -1.55
C VAL A 475 -23.57 4.08 -0.84
N ALA A 476 -24.20 5.23 -1.10
CA ALA A 476 -25.48 5.59 -0.50
C ALA A 476 -26.54 5.79 -1.59
N ALA A 477 -27.25 4.71 -1.94
CA ALA A 477 -28.64 4.71 -2.40
C ALA A 477 -29.03 3.28 -2.79
N THR A 478 -29.30 2.45 -1.79
CA THR A 478 -30.24 1.34 -1.99
C THR A 478 -31.56 1.92 -2.46
N ARG A 479 -32.00 1.49 -3.66
CA ARG A 479 -33.36 1.61 -4.20
C ARG A 479 -33.88 3.06 -4.34
N THR A 480 -33.62 3.69 -5.48
CA THR A 480 -34.64 4.31 -6.35
C THR A 480 -33.98 5.06 -7.51
N ALA A 481 -34.67 5.11 -8.64
CA ALA A 481 -34.35 5.84 -9.86
C ALA A 481 -33.19 5.31 -10.73
N ARG A 482 -33.57 4.39 -11.64
CA ARG A 482 -33.02 4.36 -13.00
C ARG A 482 -33.16 5.76 -13.63
N THR A 483 -32.19 6.10 -14.49
CA THR A 483 -32.10 7.27 -15.39
C THR A 483 -31.79 8.65 -14.78
N ALA A 484 -30.51 8.92 -14.54
CA ALA A 484 -29.94 10.26 -14.75
C ALA A 484 -28.48 10.13 -15.24
N ALA A 485 -28.15 10.86 -16.31
CA ALA A 485 -26.94 10.69 -17.11
C ALA A 485 -25.61 10.79 -16.30
N PRO A 486 -24.58 9.97 -16.66
CA PRO A 486 -23.30 9.92 -15.94
C PRO A 486 -22.54 11.26 -15.93
N ARG A 487 -22.83 12.17 -16.88
CA ARG A 487 -22.21 13.50 -16.96
C ARG A 487 -22.40 14.36 -15.71
N ARG A 488 -23.56 14.30 -15.04
CA ARG A 488 -23.87 15.14 -13.86
C ARG A 488 -23.20 14.63 -12.58
N ALA A 489 -22.93 13.33 -12.45
CA ALA A 489 -22.26 12.77 -11.28
C ALA A 489 -20.77 13.13 -11.23
N TRP A 490 -20.06 13.11 -12.38
CA TRP A 490 -18.66 13.54 -12.46
C TRP A 490 -18.49 15.03 -12.21
N LEU A 491 -19.44 15.85 -12.66
CA LEU A 491 -19.46 17.29 -12.31
C LEU A 491 -19.69 17.50 -10.82
N ARG A 492 -20.59 16.75 -10.16
CA ARG A 492 -20.79 16.86 -8.71
C ARG A 492 -19.59 16.37 -7.90
N VAL A 493 -18.94 15.28 -8.29
CA VAL A 493 -17.70 14.80 -7.65
C VAL A 493 -16.53 15.74 -7.93
N GLY A 494 -16.42 16.26 -9.16
CA GLY A 494 -15.42 17.24 -9.56
C GLY A 494 -15.60 18.58 -8.85
N VAL A 495 -16.84 19.06 -8.71
CA VAL A 495 -17.18 20.27 -7.95
C VAL A 495 -17.01 20.04 -6.46
N ALA A 496 -17.39 18.88 -5.90
CA ALA A 496 -17.14 18.60 -4.49
C ALA A 496 -15.63 18.44 -4.20
N ALA A 497 -14.86 17.80 -5.08
CA ALA A 497 -13.41 17.68 -4.95
C ALA A 497 -12.72 19.03 -5.16
N ALA A 498 -13.14 19.82 -6.13
CA ALA A 498 -12.64 21.18 -6.36
C ALA A 498 -13.05 22.13 -5.23
N ALA A 499 -14.26 22.01 -4.68
CA ALA A 499 -14.72 22.77 -3.53
C ALA A 499 -14.02 22.31 -2.25
N THR A 500 -13.69 21.03 -2.10
CA THR A 500 -12.88 20.51 -0.99
C THR A 500 -11.43 20.97 -1.11
N LEU A 501 -10.85 20.90 -2.31
CA LEU A 501 -9.51 21.43 -2.61
C LEU A 501 -9.47 22.95 -2.44
N ALA A 502 -10.49 23.67 -2.90
CA ALA A 502 -10.62 25.12 -2.71
C ALA A 502 -10.87 25.45 -1.23
N PHE A 503 -11.67 24.67 -0.52
CA PHE A 503 -11.86 24.81 0.92
C PHE A 503 -10.53 24.62 1.66
N PHE A 504 -9.78 23.54 1.43
CA PHE A 504 -8.46 23.37 2.04
C PHE A 504 -7.40 24.37 1.54
N ALA A 505 -7.54 24.92 0.33
CA ALA A 505 -6.66 25.96 -0.19
C ALA A 505 -6.97 27.37 0.35
N VAL A 506 -8.20 27.61 0.81
CA VAL A 506 -8.71 28.91 1.28
C VAL A 506 -8.87 28.95 2.80
N GLN A 507 -9.09 27.81 3.47
CA GLN A 507 -9.12 27.75 4.92
C GLN A 507 -7.73 28.11 5.48
N PRO A 508 -7.63 29.02 6.45
CA PRO A 508 -6.43 29.09 7.27
C PRO A 508 -6.29 27.73 7.92
N LEU A 509 -5.25 26.98 7.52
CA LEU A 509 -4.93 25.69 8.13
C LEU A 509 -5.00 25.85 9.65
N PRO A 510 -5.73 24.99 10.37
CA PRO A 510 -5.58 24.92 11.81
C PRO A 510 -4.10 24.71 12.14
N ALA A 511 -3.63 25.48 13.12
CA ALA A 511 -2.62 25.18 14.14
C ALA A 511 -1.53 24.09 13.91
N GLY A 512 -1.04 23.75 12.71
CA GLY A 512 0.08 22.80 12.57
C GLY A 512 1.00 22.93 11.35
N ALA A 513 0.50 23.44 10.23
CA ALA A 513 1.25 23.42 8.98
C ALA A 513 1.81 24.81 8.66
N ASP A 514 3.10 24.94 8.96
CA ASP A 514 4.02 25.98 8.49
C ASP A 514 4.18 27.21 9.41
N PRO A 515 5.36 27.41 10.02
CA PRO A 515 5.69 28.70 10.57
C PRO A 515 5.68 29.77 9.46
N THR A 516 4.79 30.75 9.56
CA THR A 516 4.92 31.94 8.70
C THR A 516 6.07 32.77 9.23
N PHE A 517 7.19 32.78 8.51
CA PHE A 517 8.30 33.70 8.74
C PHE A 517 7.90 35.06 8.17
N LYS A 518 7.80 36.06 9.04
CA LYS A 518 7.68 37.45 8.61
C LYS A 518 8.94 38.15 9.10
N ALA A 519 9.79 38.51 8.15
CA ALA A 519 10.82 39.52 8.37
C ALA A 519 10.07 40.83 8.65
N TYR A 520 10.24 41.37 9.86
CA TYR A 520 9.71 42.67 10.25
C TYR A 520 10.85 43.67 10.11
N ASP A 521 10.59 44.81 9.50
CA ASP A 521 11.58 45.88 9.42
C ASP A 521 11.57 46.71 10.70
N LEU A 522 12.61 47.52 10.89
CA LEU A 522 12.76 48.38 12.07
C LEU A 522 11.57 49.32 12.29
N ASP A 523 10.93 49.74 11.20
CA ASP A 523 9.76 50.60 11.23
C ASP A 523 8.51 49.91 11.80
N ASP A 524 8.47 48.57 11.86
CA ASP A 524 7.36 47.82 12.44
C ASP A 524 7.36 47.85 13.99
N VAL A 525 8.49 48.20 14.62
CA VAL A 525 8.68 48.14 16.09
C VAL A 525 7.76 49.09 16.86
N VAL A 526 7.38 50.22 16.24
CA VAL A 526 6.45 51.19 16.82
C VAL A 526 4.98 50.76 16.73
N ASN A 527 4.68 49.70 15.97
CA ASN A 527 3.31 49.24 15.78
C ASN A 527 2.84 48.39 16.99
N PRO A 528 1.85 48.88 17.78
CA PRO A 528 1.42 48.21 19.00
C PRO A 528 0.72 46.86 18.75
N ARG A 529 0.36 46.55 17.49
CA ARG A 529 -0.21 45.25 17.10
C ARG A 529 0.83 44.14 17.03
N TYR A 530 2.11 44.47 16.98
CA TYR A 530 3.19 43.48 16.89
C TYR A 530 3.83 43.25 18.25
N PHE A 531 4.20 41.99 18.47
CA PHE A 531 4.93 41.60 19.66
C PHE A 531 6.43 41.59 19.32
N PHE A 532 7.14 42.43 20.06
CA PHE A 532 8.59 42.52 20.06
C PHE A 532 9.06 42.32 21.50
N VAL A 533 10.09 41.49 21.68
CA VAL A 533 10.74 41.29 22.99
C VAL A 533 11.59 42.46 23.42
N CYS A 534 11.97 43.31 22.46
CA CYS A 534 12.73 44.53 22.67
C CYS A 534 12.43 45.52 21.54
N ARG A 535 12.39 46.82 21.85
CA ARG A 535 11.99 47.91 20.92
C ARG A 535 13.10 48.90 20.59
N GLY A 536 14.29 48.71 21.14
CA GLY A 536 15.44 49.56 20.87
C GLY A 536 16.77 48.85 21.10
N PRO A 537 17.89 49.45 20.67
CA PRO A 537 19.21 48.82 20.75
C PRO A 537 19.63 48.50 22.18
N ALA A 538 19.38 49.40 23.14
CA ALA A 538 19.69 49.17 24.55
C ALA A 538 18.83 48.05 25.17
N GLU A 539 17.54 48.01 24.83
CA GLU A 539 16.60 46.99 25.31
C GLU A 539 16.93 45.61 24.72
N CYS A 540 17.29 45.54 23.44
CA CYS A 540 17.68 44.29 22.79
C CYS A 540 19.04 43.79 23.30
N ALA A 541 19.98 44.70 23.57
CA ALA A 541 21.26 44.34 24.18
C ALA A 541 21.08 43.80 25.61
N ALA A 542 20.20 44.41 26.41
CA ALA A 542 19.86 43.92 27.75
C ALA A 542 19.08 42.60 27.72
N PHE A 543 18.22 42.40 26.73
CA PHE A 543 17.47 41.16 26.55
C PHE A 543 18.36 39.98 26.12
N GLY A 544 19.44 40.25 25.36
CA GLY A 544 20.42 39.24 24.97
C GLY A 544 21.33 38.84 26.13
N THR A 545 20.98 37.78 26.85
CA THR A 545 21.69 37.31 28.07
C THR A 545 22.98 36.52 27.81
N GLY A 546 23.61 36.67 26.63
CA GLY A 546 24.82 35.92 26.23
C GLY A 546 24.56 34.47 25.74
N ALA A 547 23.33 33.97 25.88
CA ALA A 547 22.90 32.72 25.24
C ALA A 547 22.94 32.82 23.71
N PRO A 548 23.14 31.71 22.96
CA PRO A 548 23.12 31.74 21.50
C PRO A 548 21.83 32.34 20.92
N VAL A 549 20.69 32.07 21.55
CA VAL A 549 19.37 32.60 21.19
C VAL A 549 18.64 32.98 22.47
N THR A 550 17.99 34.15 22.48
CA THR A 550 17.05 34.52 23.54
C THR A 550 15.75 34.94 22.89
N PHE A 551 14.63 34.41 23.37
CA PHE A 551 13.34 34.64 22.73
C PHE A 551 12.21 34.68 23.74
N GLY A 552 11.13 35.34 23.35
CA GLY A 552 9.85 35.35 24.03
C GLY A 552 8.75 34.86 23.10
N THR A 553 7.63 34.47 23.69
CA THR A 553 6.47 33.98 22.97
C THR A 553 5.21 34.76 23.32
N ARG A 554 4.34 34.97 22.34
CA ARG A 554 2.99 35.50 22.55
C ARG A 554 1.95 34.62 21.88
N VAL A 555 0.96 34.18 22.65
CA VAL A 555 -0.17 33.43 22.11
C VAL A 555 -1.15 34.40 21.44
N GLU A 556 -1.40 34.17 20.16
CA GLU A 556 -2.44 34.81 19.36
C GLU A 556 -3.62 33.84 19.20
N LYS A 557 -4.80 34.33 18.75
CA LYS A 557 -6.02 33.50 18.62
C LYS A 557 -5.82 32.16 17.89
N THR A 558 -4.91 32.10 16.92
CA THR A 558 -4.72 30.93 16.04
C THR A 558 -3.27 30.48 15.90
N LYS A 559 -2.32 31.18 16.55
CA LYS A 559 -0.88 30.95 16.38
C LYS A 559 -0.11 31.34 17.65
N VAL A 560 1.09 30.81 17.77
CA VAL A 560 2.09 31.27 18.75
C VAL A 560 3.15 32.02 17.97
N ARG A 561 3.35 33.26 18.36
CA ARG A 561 4.44 34.06 17.82
C ARG A 561 5.67 33.88 18.69
N VAL A 562 6.81 33.73 18.04
CA VAL A 562 8.13 33.75 18.66
C VAL A 562 8.89 34.96 18.13
N ASN A 563 9.48 35.74 19.03
CA ASN A 563 10.36 36.83 18.67
C ASN A 563 11.57 36.82 19.60
N GLY A 564 12.74 37.13 19.07
CA GLY A 564 13.98 37.01 19.83
C GLY A 564 15.18 37.69 19.19
N VAL A 565 16.29 37.62 19.91
CA VAL A 565 17.63 38.08 19.52
C VAL A 565 18.56 36.87 19.39
N VAL A 566 19.53 36.97 18.48
CA VAL A 566 20.58 35.96 18.32
C VAL A 566 21.96 36.57 18.56
N ALA A 567 22.83 35.79 19.20
CA ALA A 567 24.21 36.19 19.42
C ALA A 567 25.01 36.29 18.11
N PRO A 568 26.09 37.09 18.04
CA PRO A 568 26.93 37.23 16.85
C PRO A 568 27.47 35.90 16.30
N ARG A 569 27.74 34.92 17.18
CA ARG A 569 28.22 33.58 16.81
C ARG A 569 27.21 32.70 16.06
N VAL A 570 25.91 33.03 16.09
CA VAL A 570 24.89 32.27 15.38
C VAL A 570 24.86 32.71 13.91
N ALA A 571 25.41 31.91 13.01
CA ALA A 571 25.37 32.22 11.57
C ALA A 571 23.98 31.94 10.98
N ARG A 572 23.32 30.88 11.45
CA ARG A 572 22.05 30.41 10.90
C ARG A 572 21.11 29.93 12.00
N LEU A 573 19.83 30.23 11.88
CA LEU A 573 18.79 29.78 12.79
C LEU A 573 17.77 28.94 12.01
N ALA A 574 17.44 27.75 12.49
CA ALA A 574 16.46 26.89 11.83
C ALA A 574 15.39 26.43 12.81
N TYR A 575 14.16 26.37 12.32
CA TYR A 575 13.03 25.82 13.06
C TYR A 575 12.51 24.55 12.40
N TYR A 576 12.27 23.56 13.23
CA TYR A 576 11.67 22.29 12.87
C TYR A 576 10.26 22.29 13.46
N SER A 577 9.24 22.34 12.60
CA SER A 577 7.84 22.32 13.03
C SER A 577 7.39 20.98 13.61
N ALA A 578 8.17 19.93 13.35
CA ALA A 578 7.99 18.61 13.93
C ALA A 578 9.33 17.84 13.91
N PRO A 579 9.56 16.88 14.82
CA PRO A 579 10.84 16.18 14.90
C PRO A 579 11.21 15.43 13.61
N GLY A 580 12.35 15.71 12.99
CA GLY A 580 12.71 15.11 11.68
C GLY A 580 11.96 15.65 10.47
N GLY A 581 11.20 16.74 10.63
CA GLY A 581 10.78 17.59 9.50
C GLY A 581 11.98 18.29 8.86
N ALA A 582 11.82 18.78 7.63
CA ALA A 582 12.86 19.60 7.01
C ALA A 582 13.05 20.89 7.83
N PRO A 583 14.31 21.30 8.13
CA PRO A 583 14.55 22.57 8.78
C PRO A 583 14.04 23.69 7.88
N ARG A 584 13.35 24.66 8.48
CA ARG A 584 13.07 25.92 7.83
C ARG A 584 13.97 26.98 8.42
N GLU A 585 14.74 27.61 7.55
CA GLU A 585 15.65 28.67 7.93
C GLU A 585 14.85 29.91 8.31
N ILE A 586 15.10 30.42 9.52
CA ILE A 586 14.48 31.63 10.02
C ILE A 586 15.35 32.80 9.55
N PRO A 587 14.79 33.76 8.80
CA PRO A 587 15.51 34.97 8.43
C PRO A 587 15.99 35.71 9.67
N LEU A 588 17.30 35.99 9.72
CA LEU A 588 17.92 36.84 10.73
C LEU A 588 18.01 38.26 10.18
N LEU A 589 17.50 39.23 10.92
CA LEU A 589 17.45 40.63 10.50
C LEU A 589 18.42 41.46 11.31
N ALA A 590 19.24 42.26 10.64
CA ALA A 590 20.10 43.25 11.27
C ALA A 590 19.26 44.47 11.68
N ALA A 591 18.49 44.32 12.75
CA ALA A 591 17.61 45.37 13.25
C ALA A 591 18.38 46.46 14.01
N TYR A 592 19.46 46.14 14.71
CA TYR A 592 20.25 47.15 15.41
C TYR A 592 21.75 46.92 15.17
N PRO A 593 22.59 47.97 15.26
CA PRO A 593 24.03 47.80 15.17
C PRO A 593 24.52 46.71 16.13
N GLY A 594 25.14 45.65 15.60
CA GLY A 594 25.67 44.53 16.37
C GLY A 594 24.65 43.50 16.88
N SER A 595 23.35 43.67 16.64
CA SER A 595 22.30 42.75 17.09
C SER A 595 21.41 42.27 15.95
N ARG A 596 21.22 40.96 15.85
CA ARG A 596 20.29 40.35 14.89
C ARG A 596 19.05 39.83 15.60
N THR A 597 17.90 40.09 15.02
CA THR A 597 16.60 39.68 15.54
C THR A 597 15.94 38.67 14.61
N PHE A 598 14.96 37.96 15.13
CA PHE A 598 14.13 37.06 14.34
C PHE A 598 12.69 37.08 14.81
N SER A 599 11.78 36.74 13.91
CA SER A 599 10.36 36.59 14.23
C SER A 599 9.72 35.53 13.35
N PHE A 600 8.95 34.65 13.97
CA PHE A 600 8.11 33.72 13.23
C PHE A 600 6.82 33.43 14.00
N ARG A 601 5.82 32.90 13.30
CA ARG A 601 4.61 32.41 13.94
C ARG A 601 4.42 30.96 13.60
N SER A 602 4.39 30.10 14.61
CA SER A 602 4.00 28.71 14.43
C SER A 602 2.56 28.51 14.89
N ALA A 603 1.95 27.50 14.33
CA ALA A 603 0.55 27.18 14.53
C ALA A 603 0.39 26.31 15.82
N THR A 604 1.40 25.49 16.12
CA THR A 604 1.67 24.84 17.41
C THR A 604 3.17 24.83 17.68
N MET A 605 3.56 24.73 18.95
CA MET A 605 4.96 24.66 19.39
C MET A 605 5.24 23.38 20.19
N ALA A 606 4.24 22.51 20.36
CA ALA A 606 4.33 21.28 21.16
C ALA A 606 5.42 20.31 20.67
N HIS A 607 5.75 20.37 19.37
CA HIS A 607 6.76 19.55 18.73
C HIS A 607 7.82 20.40 17.99
N GLY A 608 7.85 21.70 18.30
CA GLY A 608 8.76 22.65 17.68
C GLY A 608 10.17 22.51 18.25
N ARG A 609 11.17 22.47 17.38
CA ARG A 609 12.58 22.53 17.77
C ARG A 609 13.26 23.70 17.06
N LEU A 610 13.90 24.58 17.82
CA LEU A 610 14.69 25.69 17.32
C LEU A 610 16.17 25.34 17.45
N VAL A 611 16.94 25.43 16.37
CA VAL A 611 18.37 25.09 16.37
C VAL A 611 19.18 26.26 15.83
N ALA A 612 20.18 26.68 16.59
CA ALA A 612 21.14 27.70 16.21
C ALA A 612 22.43 27.05 15.72
N TYR A 613 22.97 27.52 14.59
CA TYR A 613 24.14 26.98 13.93
C TYR A 613 25.26 28.02 13.83
N ALA A 614 26.50 27.53 13.94
CA ALA A 614 27.72 28.30 13.69
C ALA A 614 27.98 28.44 12.18
N ALA A 615 28.97 29.28 11.83
CA ALA A 615 29.37 29.53 10.45
C ALA A 615 29.92 28.28 9.74
N ASP A 616 30.48 27.34 10.50
CA ASP A 616 30.94 26.03 10.03
C ASP A 616 29.80 25.01 9.82
N GLY A 617 28.56 25.39 10.14
CA GLY A 617 27.38 24.55 10.02
C GLY A 617 27.10 23.64 11.21
N GLN A 618 27.90 23.66 12.27
CA GLN A 618 27.66 22.87 13.48
C GLN A 618 26.56 23.48 14.38
N PRO A 619 25.70 22.67 15.02
CA PRO A 619 24.70 23.17 15.95
C PRO A 619 25.37 23.66 17.25
N ILE A 620 25.10 24.90 17.64
CA ILE A 620 25.62 25.51 18.88
C ILE A 620 24.61 25.40 20.03
N ALA A 621 23.31 25.42 19.71
CA ALA A 621 22.25 25.27 20.71
C ALA A 621 20.96 24.75 20.07
N THR A 622 20.20 23.99 20.86
CA THR A 622 18.90 23.45 20.50
C THR A 622 17.91 23.79 21.62
N TYR A 623 16.71 24.24 21.24
CA TYR A 623 15.63 24.58 22.15
C TYR A 623 14.37 23.85 21.69
N ASP A 624 13.92 22.86 22.45
CA ASP A 624 12.69 22.11 22.21
C ASP A 624 11.80 22.09 23.47
N GLU A 625 12.35 21.75 24.63
CA GLU A 625 11.60 21.79 25.88
C GLU A 625 11.18 23.21 26.27
N GLU A 626 12.04 24.21 26.08
CA GLU A 626 11.72 25.62 26.37
C GLU A 626 10.64 26.15 25.44
N LEU A 627 10.65 25.72 24.18
CA LEU A 627 9.63 26.06 23.20
C LEU A 627 8.27 25.47 23.59
N ALA A 628 8.26 24.21 24.02
CA ALA A 628 7.06 23.52 24.48
C ALA A 628 6.56 24.06 25.83
N ALA A 629 7.46 24.45 26.74
CA ALA A 629 7.12 25.06 28.02
C ALA A 629 6.50 26.46 27.83
N ALA A 630 7.10 27.28 26.96
CA ALA A 630 6.57 28.60 26.62
C ALA A 630 5.16 28.52 25.98
N PHE A 631 4.88 27.45 25.22
CA PHE A 631 3.55 27.16 24.70
C PHE A 631 2.53 26.88 25.79
N ARG A 632 2.88 26.04 26.77
CA ARG A 632 2.00 25.67 27.88
C ARG A 632 1.69 26.86 28.78
N ALA A 633 2.68 27.70 29.07
CA ALA A 633 2.53 28.88 29.92
C ALA A 633 1.67 30.00 29.31
N GLY A 634 1.47 30.01 27.98
CA GLY A 634 0.73 31.05 27.28
C GLY A 634 -0.75 30.76 27.00
N ARG A 635 -1.23 29.55 27.32
CA ARG A 635 -2.68 29.24 27.27
C ARG A 635 -3.29 29.56 28.64
N PRO A 636 -4.40 30.33 28.69
CA PRO A 636 -5.12 30.56 29.94
C PRO A 636 -5.68 29.26 30.53
#